data_AF-A0A1M7MRE3-F1
#
_entry.id   AF-A0A1M7MRE3-F1
#
_cell.length_a   1.000
_cell.length_b   1.000
_cell.length_c   1.000
_cell.angle_alpha   90.00
_cell.angle_beta   90.00
_cell.angle_gamma   90.00
#
_symmetry.space_group_name_H-M   'P 1'
#
loop_
_entity.id
_entity.type
_entity.pdbx_description
1 polymer ?
#
loop_
_entity_poly.entity_id
_entity_poly.type
_entity_poly.pdbx_seq_one_letter_code
_entity_poly.pdbx_strand_id
1 'polypeptide(L)'
;MIKKLFVLALISVVSVSAMACSKEVKKDHSAEIEMTEEDSEKAKPNLNLVYQQDGKEVTSTAGRGGYSYTIDNGDGTKTSEIADASHILQWTEELMPVVVMDKNSQTVKIILQFNKKATNCKIIAWEEKYFNNDTGVQESDGKEVNIQFGKDGEDSFVEVSPGYIYEVKAEGEEWRADFGFHVVTATQTSAVGEFHTRSFADIQNILDSYPDTLDELNKNKDVFIVVHGNVKKGKELWESFYQKVQDKEPAELTMAQLTIEGDPILYYLTYDGEKIYVVEDVSRDAFKGDYADYVEYTYSYIKEFEDSTEDSKGKYIILLNDDSLTLENIRNIWNSENDEAMKENRDLIYINSEKNRLS
;
A
#
# COMPACT_ATOMS: atom_id res chain seq x y z
N MET A 1 12.26 40.93 36.65
CA MET A 1 13.54 40.60 35.98
C MET A 1 13.34 39.24 35.34
N ILE A 2 13.01 39.22 34.05
CA ILE A 2 12.42 38.09 33.32
C ILE A 2 13.55 37.25 32.72
N LYS A 3 13.64 35.96 33.07
CA LYS A 3 14.40 34.96 32.30
C LYS A 3 13.39 34.08 31.59
N LYS A 4 13.28 34.27 30.26
CA LYS A 4 12.53 33.38 29.36
C LYS A 4 13.32 32.08 29.20
N LEU A 5 12.69 30.96 29.53
CA LEU A 5 13.17 29.62 29.18
C LEU A 5 12.48 29.25 27.86
N PHE A 6 13.23 29.23 26.77
CA PHE A 6 12.78 28.71 25.48
C PHE A 6 12.99 27.20 25.49
N VAL A 7 11.91 26.44 25.36
CA VAL A 7 11.95 25.01 25.04
C VAL A 7 11.96 24.92 23.51
N LEU A 8 13.10 24.55 22.93
CA LEU A 8 13.21 24.16 21.53
C LEU A 8 12.91 22.66 21.45
N ALA A 9 11.86 22.28 20.74
CA ALA A 9 11.72 20.92 20.23
C ALA A 9 12.71 20.76 19.06
N LEU A 10 13.67 19.85 19.20
CA LEU A 10 14.54 19.42 18.11
C LEU A 10 13.70 18.55 17.17
N ILE A 11 13.38 19.08 15.99
CA ILE A 11 13.01 18.28 14.82
C ILE A 11 14.33 17.99 14.09
N SER A 12 14.79 16.75 14.13
CA SER A 12 15.95 16.31 13.36
C SER A 12 15.54 16.14 11.90
N VAL A 13 15.77 17.19 11.10
CA VAL A 13 15.79 17.11 9.63
C VAL A 13 17.16 16.61 9.23
N VAL A 14 17.26 15.38 8.73
CA VAL A 14 18.47 14.93 8.01
C VAL A 14 18.38 15.44 6.59
N SER A 15 19.09 16.52 6.31
CA SER A 15 19.33 17.02 4.97
C SER A 15 20.41 16.18 4.27
N VAL A 16 20.08 15.58 3.14
CA VAL A 16 21.09 15.28 2.11
C VAL A 16 20.72 16.10 0.88
N SER A 17 21.57 17.09 0.64
CA SER A 17 21.54 18.03 -0.46
C SER A 17 21.72 17.34 -1.81
N ALA A 18 20.86 17.67 -2.77
CA ALA A 18 21.23 17.73 -4.18
C ALA A 18 20.73 19.04 -4.79
N MET A 19 21.69 19.78 -5.31
CA MET A 19 21.68 21.14 -5.82
C MET A 19 20.68 21.32 -6.99
N ALA A 20 19.77 22.28 -6.87
CA ALA A 20 19.04 22.79 -8.02
C ALA A 20 19.98 23.63 -8.89
N CYS A 21 20.02 23.34 -10.20
CA CYS A 21 20.39 24.33 -11.20
C CYS A 21 19.29 24.37 -12.26
N SER A 22 18.55 25.48 -12.24
CA SER A 22 17.46 25.81 -13.15
C SER A 22 17.87 25.77 -14.63
N LYS A 23 17.00 25.24 -15.49
CA LYS A 23 16.70 25.84 -16.79
C LYS A 23 15.35 25.32 -17.34
N GLU A 24 14.51 26.30 -17.65
CA GLU A 24 13.28 26.34 -18.43
C GLU A 24 12.72 25.04 -19.02
N VAL A 25 11.45 24.81 -18.68
CA VAL A 25 10.52 23.87 -19.32
C VAL A 25 10.50 24.12 -20.84
N LYS A 26 10.97 23.13 -21.61
CA LYS A 26 10.41 22.84 -22.92
C LYS A 26 9.77 21.46 -22.86
N LYS A 27 8.46 21.51 -23.11
CA LYS A 27 7.53 20.42 -23.38
C LYS A 27 8.17 19.41 -24.33
N ASP A 28 8.41 18.18 -23.87
CA ASP A 28 8.73 17.08 -24.79
C ASP A 28 8.11 15.76 -24.32
N HIS A 29 7.69 14.98 -25.31
CA HIS A 29 6.91 13.76 -25.18
C HIS A 29 7.68 12.64 -24.48
N SER A 30 6.92 11.77 -23.80
CA SER A 30 7.29 10.45 -23.30
C SER A 30 8.43 9.77 -24.09
N ALA A 31 9.56 9.56 -23.42
CA ALA A 31 10.64 8.73 -23.95
C ALA A 31 10.47 7.29 -23.45
N GLU A 32 9.90 6.43 -24.30
CA GLU A 32 10.20 5.00 -24.27
C GLU A 32 11.68 4.83 -24.66
N ILE A 33 12.47 4.19 -23.80
CA ILE A 33 13.84 3.82 -24.15
C ILE A 33 13.75 2.49 -24.91
N GLU A 34 13.82 2.53 -26.24
CA GLU A 34 14.00 1.35 -27.08
C GLU A 34 15.38 0.72 -26.78
N MET A 35 15.39 -0.51 -26.25
CA MET A 35 16.61 -1.32 -26.14
C MET A 35 17.06 -1.77 -27.54
N THR A 36 18.36 -1.74 -27.82
CA THR A 36 18.88 -2.26 -29.08
C THR A 36 18.81 -3.80 -29.12
N GLU A 37 18.75 -4.41 -30.33
CA GLU A 37 18.77 -5.88 -30.48
C GLU A 37 20.00 -6.51 -29.81
N GLU A 38 21.16 -5.84 -29.85
CA GLU A 38 22.39 -6.30 -29.23
C GLU A 38 22.32 -6.29 -27.68
N ASP A 39 21.64 -5.29 -27.10
CA ASP A 39 21.41 -5.21 -25.65
C ASP A 39 20.39 -6.25 -25.18
N SER A 40 19.40 -6.57 -26.02
CA SER A 40 18.40 -7.63 -25.81
C SER A 40 19.04 -9.04 -25.76
N GLU A 41 20.01 -9.31 -26.62
CA GLU A 41 20.73 -10.59 -26.64
C GLU A 41 21.58 -10.81 -25.39
N LYS A 42 22.16 -9.75 -24.82
CA LYS A 42 22.97 -9.83 -23.60
C LYS A 42 22.16 -9.73 -22.30
N ALA A 43 20.92 -9.24 -22.37
CA ALA A 43 20.05 -9.14 -21.21
C ALA A 43 19.68 -10.52 -20.65
N LYS A 44 19.46 -10.59 -19.34
CA LYS A 44 18.91 -11.80 -18.70
C LYS A 44 17.46 -12.02 -19.18
N PRO A 45 16.96 -13.26 -19.20
CA PRO A 45 15.55 -13.53 -19.50
C PRO A 45 14.63 -12.73 -18.57
N ASN A 46 13.63 -12.08 -19.16
CA ASN A 46 12.64 -11.24 -18.51
C ASN A 46 11.26 -11.52 -19.13
N LEU A 47 10.23 -11.48 -18.30
CA LEU A 47 8.83 -11.54 -18.69
C LEU A 47 8.11 -10.29 -18.17
N ASN A 48 7.52 -9.52 -19.09
CA ASN A 48 6.54 -8.49 -18.78
C ASN A 48 5.13 -9.05 -18.91
N LEU A 49 4.28 -8.66 -17.98
CA LEU A 49 2.85 -8.96 -17.89
C LEU A 49 2.09 -7.72 -18.32
N VAL A 50 1.34 -7.79 -19.42
CA VAL A 50 0.53 -6.67 -19.90
C VAL A 50 -0.95 -7.02 -19.77
N TYR A 51 -1.70 -6.20 -19.06
CA TYR A 51 -3.11 -6.43 -18.77
C TYR A 51 -3.88 -5.10 -18.68
N GLN A 52 -5.21 -5.19 -18.65
CA GLN A 52 -6.08 -4.03 -18.51
C GLN A 52 -6.61 -3.95 -17.07
N GLN A 53 -6.51 -2.78 -16.45
CA GLN A 53 -7.04 -2.46 -15.13
C GLN A 53 -7.68 -1.07 -15.17
N ASP A 54 -8.92 -0.92 -14.69
CA ASP A 54 -9.67 0.35 -14.72
C ASP A 54 -9.72 1.02 -16.11
N GLY A 55 -9.76 0.22 -17.18
CA GLY A 55 -9.76 0.70 -18.56
C GLY A 55 -8.42 1.28 -19.05
N LYS A 56 -7.33 1.06 -18.31
CA LYS A 56 -5.96 1.43 -18.68
C LYS A 56 -5.11 0.18 -18.86
N GLU A 57 -4.16 0.25 -19.79
CA GLU A 57 -3.12 -0.77 -19.92
C GLU A 57 -2.08 -0.61 -18.80
N VAL A 58 -1.75 -1.72 -18.16
CA VAL A 58 -0.74 -1.82 -17.10
C VAL A 58 0.30 -2.84 -17.54
N THR A 59 1.57 -2.48 -17.37
CA THR A 59 2.71 -3.36 -17.59
C THR A 59 3.43 -3.60 -16.27
N SER A 60 3.64 -4.86 -15.91
CA SER A 60 4.37 -5.26 -14.70
C SER A 60 5.41 -6.33 -15.02
N THR A 61 6.60 -6.25 -14.42
CA THR A 61 7.67 -7.22 -14.65
C THR A 61 7.50 -8.41 -13.71
N ALA A 62 7.35 -9.62 -14.28
CA ALA A 62 7.29 -10.88 -13.52
C ALA A 62 8.56 -11.09 -12.69
N GLY A 63 8.40 -11.62 -11.48
CA GLY A 63 9.53 -12.05 -10.67
C GLY A 63 10.27 -13.19 -11.36
N ARG A 64 11.60 -13.23 -11.26
CA ARG A 64 12.41 -14.32 -11.83
C ARG A 64 13.03 -15.16 -10.71
N GLY A 65 12.73 -16.44 -10.75
CA GLY A 65 13.31 -17.46 -9.88
C GLY A 65 14.55 -18.09 -10.50
N GLY A 66 14.55 -19.43 -10.56
CA GLY A 66 15.65 -20.19 -11.13
C GLY A 66 15.79 -19.90 -12.62
N TYR A 67 17.02 -19.72 -13.08
CA TYR A 67 17.29 -19.48 -14.50
C TYR A 67 18.63 -20.05 -14.94
N SER A 68 18.74 -20.28 -16.24
CA SER A 68 20.03 -20.37 -16.92
C SER A 68 19.94 -19.65 -18.24
N TYR A 69 20.97 -18.89 -18.61
CA TYR A 69 21.07 -18.30 -19.94
C TYR A 69 22.53 -18.23 -20.38
N THR A 70 22.73 -18.26 -21.70
CA THR A 70 24.05 -18.14 -22.31
C THR A 70 24.11 -16.89 -23.17
N ILE A 71 25.21 -16.15 -23.05
CA ILE A 71 25.53 -14.98 -23.85
C ILE A 71 26.63 -15.38 -24.84
N ASP A 72 26.43 -15.09 -26.12
CA ASP A 72 27.51 -15.05 -27.10
C ASP A 72 28.24 -13.72 -26.99
N ASN A 73 29.54 -13.76 -26.71
CA ASN A 73 30.33 -12.55 -26.51
C ASN A 73 30.72 -11.86 -27.84
N GLY A 74 30.39 -12.46 -28.99
CA GLY A 74 30.70 -11.93 -30.31
C GLY A 74 32.15 -12.18 -30.77
N ASP A 75 32.98 -12.79 -29.92
CA ASP A 75 34.36 -13.21 -30.21
C ASP A 75 34.49 -14.72 -30.46
N GLY A 76 33.35 -15.42 -30.58
CA GLY A 76 33.27 -16.87 -30.68
C GLY A 76 33.32 -17.60 -29.33
N THR A 77 33.35 -16.87 -28.21
CA THR A 77 33.22 -17.43 -26.85
C THR A 77 31.78 -17.26 -26.33
N LYS A 78 31.37 -18.21 -25.49
CA LYS A 78 30.07 -18.18 -24.81
C LYS A 78 30.25 -18.17 -23.30
N THR A 79 29.42 -17.40 -22.61
CA THR A 79 29.39 -17.34 -21.14
C THR A 79 28.00 -17.70 -20.65
N SER A 80 27.92 -18.64 -19.71
CA SER A 80 26.64 -19.08 -19.14
C SER A 80 26.54 -18.66 -17.67
N GLU A 81 25.36 -18.25 -17.27
CA GLU A 81 25.00 -17.98 -15.88
C GLU A 81 23.86 -18.92 -15.48
N ILE A 82 23.96 -19.53 -14.31
CA ILE A 82 22.97 -20.45 -13.76
C ILE A 82 22.70 -20.04 -12.31
N ALA A 83 21.43 -19.90 -11.96
CA ALA A 83 20.98 -19.67 -10.61
C ALA A 83 19.79 -20.60 -10.32
N ASP A 84 19.86 -21.32 -9.20
CA ASP A 84 18.73 -22.09 -8.70
C ASP A 84 17.87 -21.20 -7.79
N ALA A 85 16.59 -21.52 -7.66
CA ALA A 85 15.68 -20.88 -6.72
C ALA A 85 14.85 -21.92 -5.98
N SER A 86 14.31 -21.52 -4.84
CA SER A 86 13.29 -22.29 -4.14
C SER A 86 12.03 -22.46 -4.99
N HIS A 87 11.14 -23.36 -4.58
CA HIS A 87 9.81 -23.48 -5.16
C HIS A 87 9.08 -22.12 -5.09
N ILE A 88 8.26 -21.79 -6.08
CA ILE A 88 7.58 -20.47 -6.18
C ILE A 88 6.78 -20.13 -4.91
N LEU A 89 6.20 -21.12 -4.25
CA LEU A 89 5.44 -20.96 -3.01
C LEU A 89 6.27 -20.55 -1.79
N GLN A 90 7.61 -20.58 -1.90
CA GLN A 90 8.56 -20.14 -0.88
C GLN A 90 9.24 -18.81 -1.23
N TRP A 91 8.85 -18.16 -2.33
CA TRP A 91 9.41 -16.85 -2.69
C TRP A 91 8.87 -15.77 -1.76
N THR A 92 9.65 -14.72 -1.54
CA THR A 92 9.19 -13.56 -0.79
C THR A 92 8.17 -12.76 -1.61
N GLU A 93 7.29 -12.03 -0.94
CA GLU A 93 6.31 -11.14 -1.60
C GLU A 93 7.01 -10.10 -2.50
N GLU A 94 8.21 -9.64 -2.11
CA GLU A 94 9.04 -8.73 -2.91
C GLU A 94 9.45 -9.30 -4.29
N LEU A 95 9.50 -10.62 -4.43
CA LEU A 95 9.82 -11.31 -5.67
C LEU A 95 8.58 -11.65 -6.51
N MET A 96 7.37 -11.35 -6.05
CA MET A 96 6.15 -11.64 -6.80
C MET A 96 5.36 -10.37 -7.05
N PRO A 97 5.39 -9.82 -8.28
CA PRO A 97 4.48 -8.75 -8.61
C PRO A 97 3.04 -9.22 -8.44
N VAL A 98 2.22 -8.30 -7.95
CA VAL A 98 0.81 -8.52 -7.71
C VAL A 98 0.02 -7.96 -8.89
N VAL A 99 -0.75 -8.82 -9.55
CA VAL A 99 -1.76 -8.43 -10.53
C VAL A 99 -3.08 -8.28 -9.80
N VAL A 100 -3.66 -7.09 -9.90
CA VAL A 100 -4.86 -6.71 -9.17
C VAL A 100 -6.06 -6.69 -10.10
N MET A 101 -7.11 -7.45 -9.77
CA MET A 101 -8.34 -7.53 -10.58
C MET A 101 -9.53 -6.81 -9.95
N ASP A 102 -10.37 -6.13 -10.72
CA ASP A 102 -11.64 -5.61 -10.20
C ASP A 102 -12.48 -6.71 -9.53
N LYS A 103 -13.17 -6.39 -8.43
CA LYS A 103 -13.96 -7.35 -7.62
C LYS A 103 -15.02 -8.15 -8.41
N ASN A 104 -15.46 -7.63 -9.55
CA ASN A 104 -16.47 -8.27 -10.40
C ASN A 104 -15.86 -9.15 -11.50
N SER A 105 -14.54 -9.14 -11.67
CA SER A 105 -13.84 -9.87 -12.72
C SER A 105 -13.52 -11.29 -12.26
N GLN A 106 -14.08 -12.28 -12.97
CA GLN A 106 -13.79 -13.70 -12.71
C GLN A 106 -12.44 -14.13 -13.30
N THR A 107 -12.03 -13.49 -14.39
CA THR A 107 -10.76 -13.69 -15.05
C THR A 107 -10.22 -12.38 -15.62
N VAL A 108 -8.89 -12.28 -15.73
CA VAL A 108 -8.21 -11.21 -16.48
C VAL A 108 -7.32 -11.86 -17.53
N LYS A 109 -7.28 -11.22 -18.71
CA LYS A 109 -6.38 -11.60 -19.78
C LYS A 109 -5.03 -10.93 -19.54
N ILE A 110 -3.97 -11.71 -19.40
CA ILE A 110 -2.58 -11.23 -19.34
C ILE A 110 -1.87 -11.63 -20.63
N ILE A 111 -1.30 -10.64 -21.31
CA ILE A 111 -0.36 -10.84 -22.42
C ILE A 111 1.05 -11.02 -21.83
N LEU A 112 1.74 -12.05 -22.29
CA LEU A 112 3.08 -12.43 -21.85
C LEU A 112 4.11 -11.92 -22.86
N GLN A 113 4.91 -10.93 -22.46
CA GLN A 113 5.93 -10.31 -23.30
C GLN A 113 7.32 -10.68 -22.80
N PHE A 114 7.95 -11.65 -23.47
CA PHE A 114 9.32 -12.03 -23.16
C PHE A 114 10.31 -11.12 -23.91
N ASN A 115 11.39 -10.70 -23.25
CA ASN A 115 12.47 -9.99 -23.93
C ASN A 115 13.27 -10.90 -24.88
N LYS A 116 13.24 -12.21 -24.64
CA LYS A 116 13.82 -13.25 -25.49
C LYS A 116 12.71 -14.19 -25.93
N LYS A 117 12.71 -14.57 -27.22
CA LYS A 117 11.69 -15.47 -27.75
C LYS A 117 11.68 -16.81 -26.99
N ALA A 118 10.53 -17.14 -26.41
CA ALA A 118 10.28 -18.45 -25.83
C ALA A 118 9.83 -19.42 -26.92
N THR A 119 10.39 -20.64 -26.92
CA THR A 119 9.97 -21.74 -27.81
C THR A 119 9.01 -22.69 -27.12
N ASN A 120 9.05 -22.72 -25.78
CA ASN A 120 8.15 -23.52 -24.96
C ASN A 120 7.85 -22.76 -23.67
N CYS A 121 6.59 -22.80 -23.25
CA CYS A 121 6.08 -22.10 -22.09
C CYS A 121 4.99 -22.95 -21.45
N LYS A 122 5.11 -23.19 -20.14
CA LYS A 122 4.13 -23.87 -19.31
C LYS A 122 3.73 -22.96 -18.17
N ILE A 123 2.43 -22.89 -17.86
CA ILE A 123 1.92 -22.12 -16.74
C ILE A 123 1.23 -23.05 -15.75
N ILE A 124 1.60 -22.93 -14.48
CA ILE A 124 1.01 -23.70 -13.38
C ILE A 124 0.41 -22.70 -12.38
N ALA A 125 -0.88 -22.85 -12.10
CA ALA A 125 -1.58 -22.10 -11.08
C ALA A 125 -1.59 -22.89 -9.76
N TRP A 126 -1.13 -22.25 -8.70
CA TRP A 126 -1.08 -22.78 -7.34
C TRP A 126 -2.09 -22.02 -6.47
N GLU A 127 -2.89 -22.73 -5.68
CA GLU A 127 -3.83 -22.05 -4.77
C GLU A 127 -3.06 -21.24 -3.72
N GLU A 128 -3.44 -19.97 -3.54
CA GLU A 128 -2.76 -19.01 -2.66
C GLU A 128 -2.59 -19.51 -1.22
N LYS A 129 -3.50 -20.34 -0.71
CA LYS A 129 -3.42 -20.92 0.64
C LYS A 129 -2.13 -21.72 0.92
N TYR A 130 -1.42 -22.13 -0.13
CA TYR A 130 -0.14 -22.84 -0.02
C TYR A 130 1.07 -21.90 0.01
N PHE A 131 0.86 -20.61 -0.20
CA PHE A 131 1.92 -19.61 -0.15
C PHE A 131 2.51 -19.49 1.26
N ASN A 132 3.85 -19.53 1.36
CA ASN A 132 4.59 -19.61 2.63
C ASN A 132 4.19 -20.79 3.55
N ASN A 133 3.43 -21.76 3.03
CA ASN A 133 2.96 -22.94 3.75
C ASN A 133 2.83 -24.14 2.79
N ASP A 134 3.94 -24.47 2.14
CA ASP A 134 4.02 -25.52 1.11
C ASP A 134 4.24 -26.92 1.70
N THR A 135 3.98 -27.10 3.00
CA THR A 135 4.20 -28.38 3.68
C THR A 135 3.31 -29.48 3.08
N GLY A 136 3.96 -30.43 2.40
CA GLY A 136 3.27 -31.58 1.79
C GLY A 136 2.66 -31.29 0.41
N VAL A 137 2.92 -30.13 -0.19
CA VAL A 137 2.52 -29.81 -1.56
C VAL A 137 3.31 -30.67 -2.56
N GLN A 138 2.59 -31.25 -3.52
CA GLN A 138 3.13 -32.02 -4.63
C GLN A 138 2.93 -31.29 -5.95
N GLU A 139 3.72 -31.62 -6.98
CA GLU A 139 3.57 -31.02 -8.32
C GLU A 139 2.15 -31.19 -8.90
N SER A 140 1.47 -32.29 -8.54
CA SER A 140 0.09 -32.57 -8.95
C SER A 140 -0.96 -31.64 -8.33
N ASP A 141 -0.62 -30.89 -7.28
CA ASP A 141 -1.51 -29.91 -6.65
C ASP A 141 -1.60 -28.62 -7.49
N GLY A 142 -0.59 -28.37 -8.34
CA GLY A 142 -0.60 -27.30 -9.32
C GLY A 142 -1.55 -27.61 -10.50
N LYS A 143 -2.33 -26.61 -10.91
CA LYS A 143 -3.25 -26.71 -12.06
C LYS A 143 -2.60 -26.10 -13.29
N GLU A 144 -2.34 -26.91 -14.31
CA GLU A 144 -1.82 -26.39 -15.57
C GLU A 144 -2.86 -25.50 -16.26
N VAL A 145 -2.41 -24.35 -16.76
CA VAL A 145 -3.26 -23.34 -17.39
C VAL A 145 -2.92 -23.25 -18.88
N ASN A 146 -3.96 -23.27 -19.70
CA ASN A 146 -3.79 -23.21 -21.15
C ASN A 146 -3.34 -21.82 -21.61
N ILE A 147 -2.23 -21.79 -22.35
CA ILE A 147 -1.76 -20.60 -23.05
C ILE A 147 -2.52 -20.48 -24.37
N GLN A 148 -3.02 -19.29 -24.66
CA GLN A 148 -3.68 -18.94 -25.90
C GLN A 148 -2.79 -18.02 -26.73
N PHE A 149 -2.92 -18.10 -28.06
CA PHE A 149 -2.14 -17.28 -28.97
C PHE A 149 -3.04 -16.26 -29.68
N GLY A 150 -2.55 -15.04 -29.82
CA GLY A 150 -3.19 -13.98 -30.60
C GLY A 150 -3.31 -14.33 -32.08
N LYS A 151 -4.13 -13.57 -32.82
CA LYS A 151 -4.46 -13.85 -34.23
C LYS A 151 -3.23 -13.87 -35.15
N ASP A 152 -2.16 -13.17 -34.78
CA ASP A 152 -0.93 -13.05 -35.55
C ASP A 152 0.19 -13.98 -35.05
N GLY A 153 -0.07 -14.78 -33.99
CA GLY A 153 0.86 -15.77 -33.44
C GLY A 153 2.04 -15.21 -32.65
N GLU A 154 2.18 -13.88 -32.57
CA GLU A 154 3.27 -13.21 -31.84
C GLU A 154 2.95 -13.02 -30.36
N ASP A 155 1.71 -12.68 -30.02
CA ASP A 155 1.30 -12.50 -28.62
C ASP A 155 0.80 -13.81 -28.01
N SER A 156 1.40 -14.21 -26.90
CA SER A 156 0.90 -15.27 -26.02
C SER A 156 0.12 -14.64 -24.88
N PHE A 157 -1.06 -15.18 -24.55
CA PHE A 157 -1.84 -14.70 -23.43
C PHE A 157 -2.44 -15.84 -22.62
N VAL A 158 -2.73 -15.53 -21.36
CA VAL A 158 -3.33 -16.45 -20.41
C VAL A 158 -4.51 -15.76 -19.73
N GLU A 159 -5.59 -16.50 -19.51
CA GLU A 159 -6.66 -16.07 -18.61
C GLU A 159 -6.32 -16.56 -17.22
N VAL A 160 -6.17 -15.63 -16.29
CA VAL A 160 -5.87 -15.91 -14.89
C VAL A 160 -7.04 -15.50 -14.01
N SER A 161 -7.12 -16.08 -12.82
CA SER A 161 -8.16 -15.86 -11.81
C SER A 161 -7.50 -15.47 -10.49
N PRO A 162 -8.21 -14.71 -9.64
CA PRO A 162 -7.70 -14.31 -8.34
C PRO A 162 -7.62 -15.51 -7.38
N GLY A 163 -6.76 -15.39 -6.36
CA GLY A 163 -6.53 -16.43 -5.34
C GLY A 163 -5.53 -17.51 -5.78
N TYR A 164 -4.69 -17.18 -6.75
CA TYR A 164 -3.69 -18.09 -7.30
C TYR A 164 -2.34 -17.39 -7.51
N ILE A 165 -1.29 -18.16 -7.27
CA ILE A 165 0.09 -17.84 -7.67
C ILE A 165 0.38 -18.57 -8.98
N TYR A 166 0.86 -17.84 -9.96
CA TYR A 166 1.14 -18.36 -11.30
C TYR A 166 2.64 -18.50 -11.49
N GLU A 167 3.06 -19.73 -11.76
CA GLU A 167 4.41 -20.08 -12.15
C GLU A 167 4.48 -20.24 -13.65
N VAL A 168 5.32 -19.43 -14.31
CA VAL A 168 5.57 -19.50 -15.74
C VAL A 168 6.95 -20.12 -15.94
N LYS A 169 6.99 -21.37 -16.39
CA LYS A 169 8.22 -22.05 -16.79
C LYS A 169 8.43 -21.86 -18.28
N ALA A 170 9.43 -21.07 -18.66
CA ALA A 170 9.70 -20.75 -20.05
C ALA A 170 11.13 -21.11 -20.46
N GLU A 171 11.28 -21.57 -21.70
CA GLU A 171 12.56 -21.87 -22.33
C GLU A 171 12.59 -21.38 -23.77
N GLY A 172 13.78 -21.01 -24.22
CA GLY A 172 14.07 -20.63 -25.59
C GLY A 172 15.48 -21.04 -25.98
N GLU A 173 16.00 -20.45 -27.04
CA GLU A 173 17.35 -20.75 -27.51
C GLU A 173 18.39 -20.32 -26.46
N GLU A 174 19.07 -21.30 -25.87
CA GLU A 174 20.11 -21.12 -24.85
C GLU A 174 19.68 -20.40 -23.56
N TRP A 175 18.38 -20.41 -23.24
CA TRP A 175 17.88 -19.92 -21.96
C TRP A 175 16.68 -20.72 -21.43
N ARG A 176 16.56 -20.78 -20.10
CA ARG A 176 15.35 -21.17 -19.38
C ARG A 176 15.20 -20.31 -18.14
N ALA A 177 13.98 -20.01 -17.76
CA ALA A 177 13.70 -19.29 -16.53
C ALA A 177 12.31 -19.64 -15.99
N ASP A 178 12.22 -19.71 -14.67
CA ASP A 178 10.96 -19.73 -13.95
C ASP A 178 10.60 -18.30 -13.57
N PHE A 179 9.39 -17.87 -13.92
CA PHE A 179 8.82 -16.60 -13.52
C PHE A 179 7.61 -16.79 -12.62
N GLY A 180 7.35 -15.82 -11.76
CA GLY A 180 6.25 -15.85 -10.80
C GLY A 180 5.48 -14.55 -10.76
N PHE A 181 4.17 -14.66 -10.58
CA PHE A 181 3.31 -13.52 -10.23
C PHE A 181 2.12 -13.98 -9.40
N HIS A 182 1.64 -13.09 -8.55
CA HIS A 182 0.50 -13.34 -7.70
C HIS A 182 -0.73 -12.63 -8.28
N VAL A 183 -1.86 -13.32 -8.38
CA VAL A 183 -3.10 -12.72 -8.85
C VAL A 183 -4.08 -12.67 -7.71
N VAL A 184 -4.42 -11.44 -7.35
CA VAL A 184 -5.40 -11.15 -6.31
C VAL A 184 -6.56 -10.40 -6.93
N THR A 185 -7.73 -10.52 -6.34
CA THR A 185 -8.70 -9.45 -6.53
C THR A 185 -8.10 -8.15 -5.99
N ALA A 186 -8.58 -7.02 -6.45
CA ALA A 186 -8.47 -5.71 -5.83
C ALA A 186 -9.02 -5.81 -4.43
N THR A 187 -8.21 -6.39 -3.58
CA THR A 187 -7.94 -5.93 -2.26
C THR A 187 -7.24 -4.59 -2.47
N GLN A 188 -8.00 -3.49 -2.59
CA GLN A 188 -7.57 -2.23 -1.98
C GLN A 188 -6.95 -2.63 -0.66
N THR A 189 -5.62 -2.59 -0.50
CA THR A 189 -4.86 -2.97 0.70
C THR A 189 -5.76 -3.53 1.79
N SER A 190 -6.20 -4.78 1.60
CA SER A 190 -7.31 -5.29 2.41
C SER A 190 -6.75 -5.96 3.65
N ALA A 191 -6.23 -5.13 4.55
CA ALA A 191 -6.75 -5.26 5.88
C ALA A 191 -8.25 -4.88 5.91
N VAL A 192 -8.88 -4.32 4.87
CA VAL A 192 -10.33 -4.18 4.74
C VAL A 192 -11.03 -5.48 4.34
N GLY A 193 -11.57 -6.19 5.33
CA GLY A 193 -12.74 -7.03 5.06
C GLY A 193 -13.84 -6.15 4.47
N GLU A 194 -14.63 -6.69 3.55
CA GLU A 194 -15.83 -6.00 3.09
C GLU A 194 -16.76 -5.77 4.27
N PHE A 195 -16.69 -4.61 4.90
CA PHE A 195 -17.85 -3.87 5.37
C PHE A 195 -17.50 -2.40 5.52
N HIS A 196 -17.80 -1.66 4.45
CA HIS A 196 -18.08 -0.24 4.56
C HIS A 196 -19.59 -0.12 4.40
N THR A 197 -20.27 0.64 5.24
CA THR A 197 -21.65 1.04 4.95
C THR A 197 -21.73 1.92 3.69
N ARG A 198 -20.59 2.41 3.18
CA ARG A 198 -20.45 3.42 2.13
C ARG A 198 -19.24 3.15 1.23
N SER A 199 -19.34 3.39 -0.07
CA SER A 199 -18.17 3.27 -0.96
C SER A 199 -17.13 4.36 -0.68
N PHE A 200 -15.87 4.17 -1.09
CA PHE A 200 -14.84 5.21 -0.99
C PHE A 200 -15.30 6.54 -1.61
N ALA A 201 -15.91 6.50 -2.81
CA ALA A 201 -16.47 7.68 -3.45
C ALA A 201 -17.59 8.35 -2.63
N ASP A 202 -18.43 7.58 -1.93
CA ASP A 202 -19.44 8.14 -1.03
C ASP A 202 -18.79 8.83 0.17
N ILE A 203 -17.73 8.25 0.72
CA ILE A 203 -16.98 8.84 1.83
C ILE A 203 -16.29 10.13 1.40
N GLN A 204 -15.66 10.16 0.21
CA GLN A 204 -15.12 11.39 -0.37
C GLN A 204 -16.19 12.47 -0.49
N ASN A 205 -17.36 12.14 -1.04
CA ASN A 205 -18.47 13.08 -1.14
C ASN A 205 -18.96 13.60 0.22
N ILE A 206 -18.93 12.76 1.27
CA ILE A 206 -19.24 13.19 2.64
C ILE A 206 -18.19 14.17 3.14
N LEU A 207 -16.90 13.84 3.03
CA LEU A 207 -15.80 14.68 3.49
C LEU A 207 -15.74 16.01 2.73
N ASP A 208 -16.01 16.01 1.42
CA ASP A 208 -16.10 17.21 0.58
C ASP A 208 -17.25 18.15 0.97
N SER A 209 -18.29 17.62 1.61
CA SER A 209 -19.42 18.44 2.06
C SER A 209 -19.10 19.25 3.32
N TYR A 210 -18.01 18.92 4.03
CA TYR A 210 -17.60 19.65 5.22
C TYR A 210 -16.82 20.92 4.86
N PRO A 211 -17.05 22.02 5.60
CA PRO A 211 -16.42 23.30 5.33
C PRO A 211 -14.94 23.34 5.75
N ASP A 212 -14.20 24.26 5.15
CA ASP A 212 -12.74 24.36 5.27
C ASP A 212 -12.29 25.20 6.47
N THR A 213 -13.22 25.72 7.28
CA THR A 213 -12.89 26.61 8.40
C THR A 213 -13.47 26.13 9.72
N LEU A 214 -12.74 26.33 10.81
CA LEU A 214 -13.18 25.96 12.16
C LEU A 214 -14.53 26.58 12.54
N ASP A 215 -14.77 27.85 12.18
CA ASP A 215 -16.02 28.54 12.52
C ASP A 215 -17.24 27.93 11.84
N GLU A 216 -17.07 27.41 10.62
CA GLU A 216 -18.12 26.72 9.89
C GLU A 216 -18.25 25.26 10.34
N LEU A 217 -17.14 24.55 10.56
CA LEU A 217 -17.14 23.21 11.13
C LEU A 217 -17.88 23.15 12.46
N ASN A 218 -17.70 24.17 13.32
CA ASN A 218 -18.40 24.27 14.61
C ASN A 218 -19.92 24.33 14.49
N LYS A 219 -20.48 24.68 13.32
CA LYS A 219 -21.93 24.69 13.06
C LYS A 219 -22.48 23.29 12.81
N ASN A 220 -21.66 22.36 12.31
CA ASN A 220 -22.03 20.95 12.08
C ASN A 220 -22.12 20.18 13.39
N LYS A 221 -23.15 19.37 13.58
CA LYS A 221 -23.44 18.69 14.88
C LYS A 221 -22.85 17.28 14.96
N ASP A 222 -22.38 16.78 13.83
CA ASP A 222 -22.03 15.40 13.51
C ASP A 222 -20.52 15.22 13.27
N VAL A 223 -19.71 16.18 13.74
CA VAL A 223 -18.25 16.14 13.64
C VAL A 223 -17.60 16.29 15.02
N PHE A 224 -16.66 15.38 15.30
CA PHE A 224 -15.75 15.48 16.43
C PHE A 224 -14.56 16.38 16.05
N ILE A 225 -14.37 17.50 16.75
CA ILE A 225 -13.38 18.52 16.37
C ILE A 225 -12.29 18.60 17.43
N VAL A 226 -11.04 18.49 16.99
CA VAL A 226 -9.86 18.66 17.84
C VAL A 226 -8.93 19.73 17.25
N VAL A 227 -8.49 20.63 18.12
CA VAL A 227 -7.62 21.76 17.74
C VAL A 227 -6.37 21.70 18.62
N HIS A 228 -5.21 21.45 18.02
CA HIS A 228 -3.91 21.30 18.71
C HIS A 228 -4.01 20.36 19.92
N GLY A 229 -4.64 19.20 19.71
CA GLY A 229 -4.89 18.20 20.73
C GLY A 229 -5.90 18.57 21.81
N ASN A 230 -6.67 19.64 21.66
CA ASN A 230 -7.76 19.97 22.58
C ASN A 230 -9.10 19.66 21.93
N VAL A 231 -9.95 18.88 22.60
CA VAL A 231 -11.31 18.63 22.14
C VAL A 231 -12.09 19.93 22.15
N LYS A 232 -12.50 20.39 20.97
CA LYS A 232 -13.29 21.60 20.80
C LYS A 232 -14.79 21.31 20.87
N LYS A 233 -15.23 20.20 20.28
CA LYS A 233 -16.63 19.78 20.17
C LYS A 233 -16.74 18.29 19.85
N GLY A 234 -17.91 17.69 20.14
CA GLY A 234 -18.28 16.36 19.66
C GLY A 234 -17.66 15.24 20.48
N LYS A 235 -17.29 15.52 21.73
CA LYS A 235 -16.72 14.53 22.65
C LYS A 235 -17.65 13.33 22.82
N GLU A 236 -18.94 13.60 22.88
CA GLU A 236 -20.01 12.60 22.95
C GLU A 236 -20.07 11.71 21.71
N LEU A 237 -19.70 12.23 20.53
CA LEU A 237 -19.62 11.43 19.30
C LEU A 237 -18.46 10.45 19.38
N TRP A 238 -17.29 10.93 19.83
CA TRP A 238 -16.13 10.07 20.08
C TRP A 238 -16.45 9.00 21.13
N GLU A 239 -16.98 9.39 22.28
CA GLU A 239 -17.33 8.46 23.37
C GLU A 239 -18.34 7.41 22.90
N SER A 240 -19.36 7.81 22.14
CA SER A 240 -20.34 6.87 21.58
C SER A 240 -19.73 5.94 20.53
N PHE A 241 -18.87 6.44 19.64
CA PHE A 241 -18.19 5.63 18.64
C PHE A 241 -17.28 4.60 19.31
N TYR A 242 -16.40 5.07 20.21
CA TYR A 242 -15.45 4.21 20.91
C TYR A 242 -16.16 3.13 21.71
N GLN A 243 -17.24 3.46 22.44
CA GLN A 243 -18.02 2.48 23.19
C GLN A 243 -18.62 1.41 22.27
N LYS A 244 -19.20 1.79 21.13
CA LYS A 244 -19.70 0.82 20.14
C LYS A 244 -18.60 -0.09 19.61
N VAL A 245 -17.40 0.44 19.39
CA VAL A 245 -16.24 -0.39 19.00
C VAL A 245 -15.91 -1.42 20.09
N GLN A 246 -15.91 -1.02 21.37
CA GLN A 246 -15.69 -1.95 22.48
C GLN A 246 -16.78 -3.02 22.57
N ASP A 247 -18.03 -2.64 22.28
CA ASP A 247 -19.19 -3.53 22.29
C ASP A 247 -19.31 -4.39 21.01
N LYS A 248 -18.37 -4.22 20.06
CA LYS A 248 -18.36 -4.87 18.74
C LYS A 248 -19.61 -4.55 17.90
N GLU A 249 -20.16 -3.36 18.08
CA GLU A 249 -21.30 -2.85 17.33
C GLU A 249 -20.83 -1.97 16.17
N PRO A 250 -21.42 -2.11 14.96
CA PRO A 250 -21.11 -1.23 13.84
C PRO A 250 -21.29 0.25 14.19
N ALA A 251 -20.32 1.08 13.80
CA ALA A 251 -20.29 2.50 14.12
C ALA A 251 -19.60 3.32 13.03
N GLU A 252 -19.97 4.60 12.94
CA GLU A 252 -19.30 5.57 12.07
C GLU A 252 -19.04 6.86 12.84
N LEU A 253 -17.95 7.56 12.49
CA LEU A 253 -17.56 8.83 13.08
C LEU A 253 -16.88 9.71 12.05
N THR A 254 -17.30 10.97 11.95
CA THR A 254 -16.54 12.00 11.26
C THR A 254 -15.76 12.85 12.27
N MET A 255 -14.49 13.09 12.00
CA MET A 255 -13.59 13.88 12.83
C MET A 255 -12.87 14.95 11.99
N ALA A 256 -12.53 16.07 12.62
CA ALA A 256 -11.69 17.12 12.05
C ALA A 256 -10.54 17.44 13.00
N GLN A 257 -9.31 17.43 12.48
CA GLN A 257 -8.12 17.92 13.16
C GLN A 257 -7.61 19.17 12.45
N LEU A 258 -7.39 20.25 13.20
CA LEU A 258 -6.92 21.50 12.61
C LEU A 258 -5.39 21.56 12.70
N THR A 259 -4.74 21.85 11.57
CA THR A 259 -3.30 22.17 11.50
C THR A 259 -3.00 23.46 12.28
N ILE A 260 -1.72 23.80 12.43
CA ILE A 260 -1.28 25.04 13.11
C ILE A 260 -1.80 26.28 12.37
N GLU A 261 -1.90 26.19 11.06
CA GLU A 261 -2.39 27.20 10.13
C GLU A 261 -3.92 27.31 10.14
N GLY A 262 -4.60 26.29 10.66
CA GLY A 262 -6.06 26.25 10.78
C GLY A 262 -6.75 25.52 9.64
N ASP A 263 -6.02 24.77 8.82
CA ASP A 263 -6.58 23.93 7.77
C ASP A 263 -7.10 22.63 8.39
N PRO A 264 -8.33 22.18 8.07
CA PRO A 264 -8.86 20.94 8.60
C PRO A 264 -8.36 19.75 7.79
N ILE A 265 -7.76 18.79 8.50
CA ILE A 265 -7.62 17.41 8.06
C ILE A 265 -8.85 16.66 8.54
N LEU A 266 -9.62 16.10 7.61
CA LEU A 266 -10.86 15.40 7.94
C LEU A 266 -10.65 13.89 7.94
N TYR A 267 -11.37 13.19 8.81
CA TYR A 267 -11.33 11.75 8.94
C TYR A 267 -12.74 11.19 8.93
N TYR A 268 -12.94 10.11 8.20
CA TYR A 268 -14.13 9.28 8.28
C TYR A 268 -13.74 7.89 8.77
N LEU A 269 -14.24 7.52 9.96
CA LEU A 269 -14.01 6.21 10.55
C LEU A 269 -15.27 5.37 10.42
N THR A 270 -15.12 4.12 10.00
CA THR A 270 -16.18 3.10 10.02
C THR A 270 -15.66 1.87 10.75
N TYR A 271 -16.48 1.32 11.64
CA TYR A 271 -16.24 0.06 12.31
C TYR A 271 -17.39 -0.89 12.01
N ASP A 272 -17.08 -2.14 11.66
CA ASP A 272 -18.06 -3.15 11.24
C ASP A 272 -18.38 -4.21 12.29
N GLY A 273 -17.75 -4.13 13.48
CA GLY A 273 -17.79 -5.18 14.51
C GLY A 273 -16.52 -6.03 14.57
N GLU A 274 -15.61 -5.88 13.60
CA GLU A 274 -14.33 -6.58 13.53
C GLU A 274 -13.15 -5.63 13.25
N LYS A 275 -13.27 -4.72 12.28
CA LYS A 275 -12.18 -3.85 11.80
C LYS A 275 -12.61 -2.39 11.67
N ILE A 276 -11.65 -1.48 11.86
CA ILE A 276 -11.79 -0.04 11.66
C ILE A 276 -11.21 0.34 10.29
N TYR A 277 -12.04 0.84 9.40
CA TYR A 277 -11.63 1.51 8.16
C TYR A 277 -11.60 3.03 8.35
N VAL A 278 -10.57 3.68 7.83
CA VAL A 278 -10.36 5.13 7.95
C VAL A 278 -10.05 5.72 6.59
N VAL A 279 -10.78 6.77 6.22
CA VAL A 279 -10.40 7.70 5.13
C VAL A 279 -9.96 9.00 5.76
N GLU A 280 -8.76 9.43 5.42
CA GLU A 280 -8.22 10.73 5.77
C GLU A 280 -8.20 11.63 4.53
N ASP A 281 -8.71 12.84 4.68
CA ASP A 281 -8.71 13.88 3.65
C ASP A 281 -7.74 14.98 4.08
N VAL A 282 -6.61 15.02 3.36
CA VAL A 282 -5.54 16.00 3.52
C VAL A 282 -5.56 17.06 2.40
N SER A 283 -6.56 17.03 1.51
CA SER A 283 -6.63 17.90 0.33
C SER A 283 -6.61 19.40 0.66
N ARG A 284 -7.05 19.75 1.88
CA ARG A 284 -7.12 21.12 2.39
C ARG A 284 -5.82 21.61 3.03
N ASP A 285 -4.89 20.71 3.34
CA ASP A 285 -3.58 21.11 3.89
C ASP A 285 -2.70 21.68 2.77
N ALA A 286 -2.47 22.99 2.85
CA ALA A 286 -1.63 23.71 1.88
C ALA A 286 -0.17 23.24 1.87
N PHE A 287 0.28 22.51 2.90
CA PHE A 287 1.65 22.03 3.06
C PHE A 287 1.81 20.51 2.85
N LYS A 288 0.78 19.81 2.36
CA LYS A 288 0.82 18.36 2.11
C LYS A 288 1.85 17.90 1.08
N GLY A 289 2.47 18.79 0.31
CA GLY A 289 3.45 18.40 -0.72
C GLY A 289 2.86 17.44 -1.77
N ASP A 290 3.57 16.35 -2.07
CA ASP A 290 3.20 15.36 -3.10
C ASP A 290 2.28 14.23 -2.58
N TYR A 291 1.78 14.31 -1.34
CA TYR A 291 0.85 13.31 -0.81
C TYR A 291 -0.49 13.32 -1.57
N ALA A 292 -1.10 12.14 -1.68
CA ALA A 292 -2.45 11.99 -2.23
C ALA A 292 -3.46 12.82 -1.41
N ASP A 293 -4.52 13.30 -2.06
CA ASP A 293 -5.57 14.11 -1.41
C ASP A 293 -6.33 13.33 -0.34
N TYR A 294 -6.51 12.03 -0.57
CA TYR A 294 -7.13 11.11 0.36
C TYR A 294 -6.21 9.93 0.60
N VAL A 295 -6.20 9.44 1.83
CA VAL A 295 -5.45 8.26 2.21
C VAL A 295 -6.34 7.31 3.01
N GLU A 296 -6.26 6.03 2.68
CA GLU A 296 -7.09 4.97 3.25
C GLU A 296 -6.26 4.05 4.14
N TYR A 297 -6.83 3.65 5.27
CA TYR A 297 -6.19 2.73 6.21
C TYR A 297 -7.20 1.75 6.79
N THR A 298 -6.72 0.57 7.21
CA THR A 298 -7.54 -0.36 7.99
C THR A 298 -6.74 -1.01 9.10
N TYR A 299 -7.38 -1.09 10.26
CA TYR A 299 -6.79 -1.64 11.47
C TYR A 299 -7.79 -2.52 12.21
N SER A 300 -7.29 -3.52 12.93
CA SER A 300 -8.13 -4.43 13.71
C SER A 300 -8.62 -3.82 15.03
N TYR A 301 -7.87 -2.86 15.58
CA TYR A 301 -8.12 -2.30 16.91
C TYR A 301 -7.95 -0.78 16.94
N ILE A 302 -8.65 -0.14 17.87
CA ILE A 302 -8.44 1.26 18.25
C ILE A 302 -8.34 1.33 19.77
N LYS A 303 -7.29 1.97 20.28
CA LYS A 303 -7.02 2.04 21.72
C LYS A 303 -6.65 3.43 22.18
N GLU A 304 -7.13 3.72 23.37
CA GLU A 304 -6.74 4.88 24.15
C GLU A 304 -5.57 4.53 25.07
N PHE A 305 -4.44 5.23 24.93
CA PHE A 305 -3.27 5.10 25.80
C PHE A 305 -3.05 6.39 26.59
N GLU A 306 -3.04 6.30 27.92
CA GLU A 306 -2.67 7.44 28.75
C GLU A 306 -1.19 7.77 28.59
N ASP A 307 -0.90 9.02 28.29
CA ASP A 307 0.44 9.59 28.32
C ASP A 307 0.57 10.45 29.57
N SER A 308 1.30 9.94 30.55
CA SER A 308 1.49 10.56 31.87
C SER A 308 2.96 10.86 32.16
N THR A 309 3.73 11.25 31.14
CA THR A 309 5.10 11.74 31.36
C THR A 309 5.10 13.07 32.11
N GLU A 310 6.26 13.44 32.68
CA GLU A 310 6.38 14.69 33.46
C GLU A 310 6.05 15.95 32.64
N ASP A 311 6.27 15.90 31.32
CA ASP A 311 6.17 17.04 30.41
C ASP A 311 4.88 17.07 29.55
N SER A 312 4.18 15.94 29.40
CA SER A 312 2.92 15.82 28.67
C SER A 312 1.92 14.99 29.46
N LYS A 313 0.73 15.57 29.69
CA LYS A 313 -0.41 14.83 30.23
C LYS A 313 -1.51 14.81 29.20
N GLY A 314 -1.80 13.64 28.67
CA GLY A 314 -2.82 13.46 27.66
C GLY A 314 -3.06 12.00 27.36
N LYS A 315 -3.60 11.76 26.18
CA LYS A 315 -4.00 10.44 25.73
C LYS A 315 -3.74 10.35 24.23
N TYR A 316 -3.07 9.29 23.82
CA TYR A 316 -3.02 8.89 22.42
C TYR A 316 -4.23 8.03 22.08
N ILE A 317 -4.81 8.25 20.93
CA ILE A 317 -5.75 7.35 20.29
C ILE A 317 -5.00 6.75 19.10
N ILE A 318 -4.81 5.44 19.12
CA ILE A 318 -3.95 4.74 18.16
C ILE A 318 -4.73 3.60 17.53
N LEU A 319 -4.61 3.47 16.21
CA LEU A 319 -5.09 2.35 15.43
C LEU A 319 -4.02 1.26 15.38
N LEU A 320 -4.38 -0.01 15.54
CA LEU A 320 -3.44 -1.12 15.72
C LEU A 320 -3.89 -2.38 14.99
N ASN A 321 -2.93 -3.17 14.51
CA ASN A 321 -3.16 -4.55 14.06
C ASN A 321 -2.86 -5.59 15.15
N ASP A 322 -2.07 -5.22 16.16
CA ASP A 322 -1.74 -6.05 17.32
C ASP A 322 -2.20 -5.38 18.63
N ASP A 323 -3.24 -5.93 19.26
CA ASP A 323 -3.80 -5.45 20.53
C ASP A 323 -2.86 -5.67 21.73
N SER A 324 -1.80 -6.47 21.58
CA SER A 324 -0.81 -6.69 22.63
C SER A 324 0.18 -5.52 22.79
N LEU A 325 0.24 -4.61 21.82
CA LEU A 325 1.16 -3.49 21.83
C LEU A 325 0.88 -2.52 22.98
N THR A 326 1.93 -2.18 23.72
CA THR A 326 1.92 -1.10 24.72
C THR A 326 2.39 0.22 24.12
N LEU A 327 2.08 1.34 24.79
CA LEU A 327 2.56 2.66 24.37
C LEU A 327 4.10 2.73 24.29
N GLU A 328 4.82 1.99 25.13
CA GLU A 328 6.27 1.90 25.07
C GLU A 328 6.74 1.15 23.80
N ASN A 329 6.09 0.04 23.45
CA ASN A 329 6.39 -0.67 22.20
C ASN A 329 6.17 0.23 20.98
N ILE A 330 5.05 0.96 20.96
CA ILE A 330 4.68 1.86 19.88
C ILE A 330 5.71 2.99 19.74
N ARG A 331 6.13 3.62 20.85
CA ARG A 331 7.19 4.63 20.83
C ARG A 331 8.51 4.10 20.28
N ASN A 332 8.86 2.87 20.64
CA ASN A 332 10.07 2.23 20.11
C ASN A 332 9.96 1.99 18.60
N ILE A 333 8.78 1.60 18.09
CA ILE A 333 8.52 1.48 16.65
C ILE A 333 8.69 2.83 15.96
N TRP A 334 8.07 3.90 16.47
CA TRP A 334 8.18 5.24 15.89
C TRP A 334 9.61 5.77 15.85
N ASN A 335 10.43 5.41 16.86
CA ASN A 335 11.84 5.79 16.92
C ASN A 335 12.77 4.89 16.09
N SER A 336 12.28 3.77 15.56
CA SER A 336 13.12 2.75 14.91
C SER A 336 13.35 2.98 13.41
N GLU A 337 12.66 3.95 12.79
CA GLU A 337 12.68 4.19 11.32
C GLU A 337 12.40 2.92 10.49
N ASN A 338 11.68 1.94 11.06
CA ASN A 338 11.31 0.71 10.39
C ASN A 338 9.91 0.85 9.79
N ASP A 339 9.86 1.13 8.49
CA ASP A 339 8.62 1.37 7.75
C ASP A 339 7.63 0.20 7.82
N GLU A 340 8.10 -1.05 7.85
CA GLU A 340 7.23 -2.22 7.98
C GLU A 340 6.59 -2.29 9.37
N ALA A 341 7.37 -2.07 10.42
CA ALA A 341 6.83 -2.03 11.78
C ALA A 341 5.87 -0.84 11.99
N MET A 342 6.10 0.28 11.29
CA MET A 342 5.21 1.43 11.30
C MET A 342 3.86 1.15 10.64
N LYS A 343 3.72 0.12 9.80
CA LYS A 343 2.40 -0.28 9.25
C LYS A 343 1.50 -0.92 10.29
N GLU A 344 2.06 -1.50 11.36
CA GLU A 344 1.31 -2.20 12.41
C GLU A 344 0.50 -1.28 13.33
N ASN A 345 0.83 0.01 13.34
CA ASN A 345 0.16 0.99 14.18
C ASN A 345 0.15 2.38 13.55
N ARG A 346 -0.89 3.17 13.84
CA ARG A 346 -1.00 4.55 13.38
C ARG A 346 -1.54 5.45 14.46
N ASP A 347 -0.80 6.52 14.75
CA ASP A 347 -1.34 7.61 15.57
C ASP A 347 -2.51 8.25 14.82
N LEU A 348 -3.70 8.13 15.41
CA LEU A 348 -4.87 8.81 14.87
C LEU A 348 -4.90 10.24 15.41
N ILE A 349 -4.77 10.39 16.73
CA ILE A 349 -4.84 11.69 17.39
C ILE A 349 -4.29 11.67 18.82
N TYR A 350 -3.63 12.77 19.21
CA TYR A 350 -3.29 13.06 20.59
C TYR A 350 -4.28 14.06 21.22
N ILE A 351 -4.82 13.72 22.38
CA ILE A 351 -5.70 14.60 23.18
C ILE A 351 -5.01 14.98 24.48
N ASN A 352 -4.78 16.27 24.68
CA ASN A 352 -4.33 16.84 25.94
C ASN A 352 -5.34 16.52 27.05
N SER A 353 -4.85 16.10 28.20
CA SER A 353 -5.66 16.14 29.42
C SER A 353 -5.96 17.61 29.70
N GLU A 354 -7.21 17.92 30.09
CA GLU A 354 -7.59 19.30 30.35
C GLU A 354 -6.58 19.94 31.31
N LYS A 355 -5.86 20.96 30.84
CA LYS A 355 -5.41 22.01 31.75
C LYS A 355 -6.71 22.62 32.26
N ASN A 356 -7.11 22.26 33.49
CA ASN A 356 -7.90 23.13 34.33
C ASN A 356 -7.15 24.47 34.39
N ARG A 357 -7.39 25.35 33.41
CA ARG A 357 -7.12 26.77 33.55
C ARG A 357 -8.21 27.32 34.45
N LEU A 358 -8.07 26.99 35.73
CA LEU A 358 -8.44 27.89 36.80
C LEU A 358 -7.61 29.17 36.63
N SER A 359 -8.32 30.29 36.76
CA SER A 359 -7.90 31.70 36.75
C SER A 359 -7.58 32.34 35.40
#